data_AF-X0ZWQ7-F1
#
_entry.id   AF-X0ZWQ7-F1
#
_cell.length_a   1.000
_cell.length_b   1.000
_cell.length_c   1.000
_cell.angle_alpha   90.00
_cell.angle_beta   90.00
_cell.angle_gamma   90.00
#
_symmetry.space_group_name_H-M   'P 1'
#
loop_
_entity.id
_entity.type
_entity.pdbx_description
1 polymer ?
#
loop_
_entity_poly.entity_id
_entity_poly.type
_entity_poly.pdbx_seq_one_letter_code
_entity_poly.pdbx_strand_id
1 'polypeptide(L)' 'MKKIFQILVITVLLFALLSGIGASEETVELVLWHQESPPRRVEAFQKIIDRFNTEHPEIQVKQAPQSWGEIYPKLYA' A
#
# COMPACT_ATOMS: atom_id res chain seq x y z
N MET A 1 -35.24 -32.80 -8.63
CA MET A 1 -35.10 -31.37 -9.02
C MET A 1 -34.72 -30.46 -7.84
N LYS A 2 -35.43 -30.47 -6.71
CA LYS A 2 -35.12 -29.64 -5.53
C LYS A 2 -33.68 -29.80 -4.99
N LYS A 3 -33.16 -31.04 -4.93
CA LYS A 3 -31.77 -31.32 -4.52
C LYS A 3 -30.73 -30.77 -5.49
N ILE A 4 -31.00 -30.83 -6.79
CA ILE A 4 -30.11 -30.30 -7.84
C ILE A 4 -30.06 -28.77 -7.74
N PHE A 5 -31.21 -28.13 -7.54
CA PHE A 5 -31.29 -26.69 -7.32
C PHE A 5 -30.54 -26.25 -6.06
N GLN A 6 -30.68 -26.99 -4.95
CA GLN A 6 -29.93 -26.71 -3.71
C GLN A 6 -28.42 -26.86 -3.90
N ILE A 7 -27.97 -27.90 -4.60
CA ILE A 7 -26.54 -28.08 -4.91
C ILE A 7 -26.03 -26.90 -5.75
N LEU A 8 -26.79 -26.47 -6.76
CA LEU A 8 -26.36 -25.38 -7.64
C LEU A 8 -26.26 -24.04 -6.89
N VAL A 9 -27.19 -23.76 -5.99
CA VAL A 9 -27.15 -22.57 -5.12
C VAL A 9 -25.94 -22.61 -4.18
N ILE A 10 -25.66 -23.77 -3.57
CA ILE A 10 -24.50 -23.94 -2.69
C ILE A 10 -23.20 -23.73 -3.47
N THR A 11 -23.10 -24.28 -4.69
CA THR A 11 -21.90 -24.12 -5.52
C THR A 11 -21.66 -22.67 -5.92
N VAL A 12 -22.71 -21.91 -6.27
CA VAL A 12 -22.59 -20.47 -6.60
C VAL A 12 -22.16 -19.66 -5.37
N LEU A 13 -22.72 -19.97 -4.19
CA LEU A 13 -22.31 -19.33 -2.93
C LEU A 13 -20.85 -19.66 -2.58
N LEU A 14 -20.42 -20.90 -2.77
CA LEU A 14 -19.04 -21.30 -2.53
C LEU A 14 -18.07 -20.57 -3.47
N PHE A 15 -18.44 -20.45 -4.75
CA PHE A 15 -17.63 -19.76 -5.75
C PHE A 15 -17.52 -18.27 -5.44
N ALA A 16 -18.62 -17.61 -5.04
CA ALA A 16 -18.60 -16.20 -4.63
C ALA A 16 -17.73 -15.94 -3.39
N LEU A 17 -17.69 -16.88 -2.43
CA LEU A 17 -16.83 -16.80 -1.25
C LEU A 17 -15.34 -16.99 -1.59
N LEU A 18 -15.04 -17.85 -2.56
CA LEU A 18 -13.66 -18.12 -3.00
C LEU A 18 -13.09 -17.00 -3.89
N SER A 19 -13.93 -16.29 -4.66
CA SER A 19 -13.52 -15.13 -5.47
C SER A 19 -13.00 -13.94 -4.67
N GLY A 20 -13.32 -13.86 -3.36
CA GLY A 20 -12.86 -12.80 -2.46
C GLY A 20 -11.51 -13.09 -1.80
N ILE A 21 -11.00 -14.32 -1.91
CA ILE A 21 -9.68 -14.70 -1.42
C ILE A 21 -8.68 -14.44 -2.55
N GLY A 22 -8.54 -13.17 -2.93
CA GLY A 22 -7.32 -12.73 -3.59
C GLY A 22 -6.18 -13.00 -2.61
N ALA A 23 -5.10 -13.63 -3.07
CA ALA A 23 -3.88 -13.69 -2.29
C ALA A 23 -3.52 -12.25 -1.93
N SER A 24 -3.60 -11.91 -0.64
CA SER A 24 -3.11 -10.63 -0.14
C SER A 24 -1.60 -10.67 -0.34
N GLU A 25 -1.14 -10.15 -1.48
CA GLU A 25 0.28 -9.89 -1.69
C GLU A 25 0.69 -8.94 -0.57
N GLU A 26 1.73 -9.33 0.17
CA GLU A 26 2.21 -8.57 1.32
C GLU A 26 2.60 -7.16 0.84
N THR A 27 1.91 -6.13 1.34
CA THR A 27 2.15 -4.75 0.92
C THR A 27 3.61 -4.38 1.17
N VAL A 28 4.30 -3.90 0.14
CA VAL A 28 5.69 -3.46 0.25
C VAL A 28 5.73 -2.09 0.90
N GLU A 29 6.27 -1.99 2.11
CA GLU A 29 6.43 -0.74 2.84
C GLU A 29 7.76 -0.06 2.48
N LEU A 30 7.72 1.17 1.99
CA LEU A 30 8.89 1.98 1.63
C LEU A 30 8.94 3.29 2.43
N VAL A 31 10.12 3.65 2.93
CA VAL A 31 10.36 4.94 3.59
C VAL A 31 11.26 5.81 2.72
N LEU A 32 10.72 6.92 2.20
CA LEU A 32 11.46 7.88 1.39
C LEU A 32 12.18 8.90 2.29
N TRP A 33 13.51 8.79 2.35
CA TRP A 33 14.36 9.80 3.01
C TRP A 33 14.74 10.90 2.02
N HIS A 34 14.56 12.16 2.41
CA HIS A 34 14.90 13.32 1.60
C HIS A 34 15.23 14.52 2.49
N GLN A 35 15.88 15.56 1.94
CA GLN A 35 16.37 16.73 2.70
C GLN A 35 15.53 17.98 2.48
N GLU A 36 14.27 17.82 2.04
CA GLU A 36 13.36 18.97 1.97
C GLU A 36 12.92 19.37 3.36
N SER A 37 13.21 20.62 3.74
CA SER A 37 12.91 21.15 5.07
C SER A 37 11.72 22.12 5.10
N PRO A 38 11.55 23.05 4.14
CA PRO A 38 10.44 23.99 4.20
C PRO A 38 9.08 23.27 4.13
N PRO A 39 8.13 23.58 5.02
CA PRO A 39 6.86 22.85 5.14
C PRO A 39 6.13 22.68 3.81
N ARG A 40 6.04 23.75 3.02
CA ARG A 40 5.40 23.73 1.69
C ARG A 40 6.01 22.70 0.72
N ARG A 41 7.31 22.41 0.83
CA ARG A 41 7.99 21.44 -0.03
C ARG A 41 7.77 20.01 0.46
N VAL A 42 7.76 19.79 1.76
CA VAL A 42 7.36 18.51 2.38
C VAL A 42 5.90 18.16 2.02
N GLU A 43 5.00 19.14 2.04
CA GLU A 43 3.61 18.98 1.60
C GLU A 43 3.50 18.63 0.10
N ALA A 44 4.36 19.20 -0.74
CA ALA A 44 4.37 18.87 -2.17
C ALA A 44 4.80 17.41 -2.40
N PHE A 45 5.78 16.91 -1.65
CA PHE A 45 6.15 15.49 -1.65
C PHE A 45 4.99 14.61 -1.17
N GLN A 46 4.26 15.01 -0.12
CA GLN A 46 3.12 14.24 0.37
C GLN A 46 2.07 14.03 -0.73
N LYS A 47 1.74 15.07 -1.51
CA LYS A 47 0.75 14.95 -2.60
C LYS A 47 1.17 13.96 -3.69
N ILE A 48 2.48 13.87 -3.97
CA ILE A 48 3.02 12.91 -4.93
C ILE A 48 2.94 11.49 -4.36
N ILE A 49 3.30 11.32 -3.08
CA ILE A 49 3.23 10.05 -2.36
C ILE A 49 1.79 9.55 -2.26
N ASP A 50 0.84 10.42 -1.90
CA ASP A 50 -0.58 10.06 -1.79
C ASP A 50 -1.13 9.55 -3.12
N ARG A 51 -0.77 10.23 -4.22
CA ARG A 51 -1.14 9.79 -5.57
C ARG A 51 -0.51 8.44 -5.91
N PHE A 52 0.77 8.26 -5.64
CA PHE A 52 1.48 7.01 -5.90
C PHE A 52 0.85 5.83 -5.14
N ASN A 53 0.60 5.99 -3.83
CA ASN A 53 -0.02 4.95 -3.01
C ASN A 53 -1.44 4.60 -3.47
N THR A 54 -2.16 5.56 -4.05
CA THR A 54 -3.49 5.33 -4.63
C THR A 54 -3.40 4.54 -5.93
N GLU A 55 -2.41 4.84 -6.76
CA GLU A 55 -2.19 4.19 -8.06
C GLU A 55 -1.52 2.80 -7.92
N HIS A 56 -0.86 2.54 -6.78
CA HIS A 56 -0.07 1.32 -6.48
C HIS A 56 -0.42 0.76 -5.09
N PRO A 57 -1.61 0.17 -4.87
CA PRO A 57 -2.04 -0.31 -3.55
C PRO A 57 -1.16 -1.44 -2.97
N GLU A 58 -0.36 -2.10 -3.80
CA GLU A 58 0.62 -3.10 -3.42
C GLU A 58 1.89 -2.50 -2.77
N ILE A 59 2.09 -1.17 -2.86
CA ILE A 59 3.23 -0.46 -2.27
C ILE A 59 2.72 0.68 -1.40
N GLN A 60 3.20 0.73 -0.15
CA GLN A 60 2.93 1.82 0.78
C GLN A 60 4.18 2.67 0.98
N VAL A 61 4.22 3.86 0.40
CA VAL A 61 5.30 4.84 0.58
C VAL A 61 4.95 5.81 1.70
N LYS A 62 5.91 6.08 2.59
CA LYS A 62 5.87 7.13 3.61
C LYS A 62 7.13 8.00 3.50
N GLN A 63 7.01 9.31 3.70
CA GLN A 63 8.19 10.19 3.75
C GLN A 63 8.76 10.29 5.17
N ALA A 64 10.08 10.43 5.25
CA ALA A 64 10.81 10.78 6.47
C ALA A 64 11.84 11.86 6.14
N PRO A 65 11.47 13.16 6.20
CA PRO A 65 12.41 14.26 6.01
C PRO A 65 13.60 14.16 6.98
N GLN A 66 14.82 14.31 6.46
CA GLN A 66 16.06 14.27 7.24
C GLN A 66 16.77 15.62 7.16
N SER A 67 17.35 16.08 8.27
CA SER A 67 18.25 17.23 8.23
C SER A 67 19.62 16.81 7.66
N TRP A 68 20.33 17.73 7.02
CA TRP A 68 21.69 17.47 6.55
C TRP A 68 22.64 17.09 7.69
N GLY A 69 22.46 17.66 8.89
CA GLY A 69 23.29 17.32 10.05
C GLY A 69 23.10 15.89 10.54
N GLU A 70 21.87 15.36 10.46
CA GLU A 70 21.55 14.02 10.95
C GLU A 70 21.78 12.92 9.92
N ILE A 71 21.64 13.22 8.61
CA ILE A 71 21.71 12.18 7.58
C ILE A 71 23.12 11.61 7.43
N TYR A 72 24.17 12.43 7.53
CA TYR A 72 25.55 11.96 7.37
C TYR A 72 25.95 10.92 8.43
N PRO A 73 25.74 11.16 9.74
CA PRO A 73 25.97 10.13 10.74
C PRO A 73 25.14 8.86 10.49
N LYS A 74 23.86 8.98 10.08
CA LYS A 74 23.00 7.80 9.85
C LYS A 74 23.43 6.94 8.65
N LEU A 75 24.04 7.54 7.62
CA LEU A 75 24.43 6.81 6.40
C LEU A 75 25.82 6.18 6.48
N TYR A 76 26.72 6.76 7.28
CA TYR A 76 28.15 6.40 7.27
C TYR A 76 28.67 5.84 8.61
N ALA A 77 27.80 5.72 9.63
CA ALA A 77 28.15 5.09 10.91
C ALA A 77 27.92 3.57 10.90
#